data_AF-V7C658-F1
#
_entry.id   AF-V7C658-F1
#
_cell.length_a   1.000
_cell.length_b   1.000
_cell.length_c   1.000
_cell.angle_alpha   90.00
_cell.angle_beta   90.00
_cell.angle_gamma   90.00
#
_symmetry.space_group_name_H-M   'P 1'
#
loop_
_entity.id
_entity.type
_entity.pdbx_description
1 polymer ?
#
loop_
_entity_poly.entity_id
_entity_poly.type
_entity_poly.pdbx_seq_one_letter_code
_entity_poly.pdbx_strand_id
1 'polypeptide(L)'
;MLKIPSESFLFPLGLQYFCMVKRINIDCNGCYRKVKRAILDMPELDSHLLEKQQTNVVVCGRFIPQDVAIKIKKKTNRRVEILDIQDLSDSNEEEDQKPMTNNWTTQNQIETCLV
;
A
#
# COMPACT_ATOMS: atom_id res chain seq x y z
N MET A 1 10.09 28.54 -21.56
CA MET A 1 10.08 27.25 -22.30
C MET A 1 11.07 26.34 -21.61
N LEU A 2 10.64 25.55 -20.63
CA LEU A 2 11.50 24.55 -20.01
C LEU A 2 11.49 23.31 -20.88
N LYS A 3 12.67 23.03 -21.44
CA LYS A 3 12.99 21.86 -22.26
C LYS A 3 13.03 20.66 -21.31
N ILE A 4 12.02 19.81 -21.36
CA ILE A 4 12.04 18.51 -20.67
C ILE A 4 12.92 17.60 -21.52
N PRO A 5 14.05 17.07 -21.02
CA PRO A 5 14.86 16.14 -21.78
C PRO A 5 14.09 14.84 -21.97
N SER A 6 13.98 14.46 -23.24
CA SER A 6 13.73 13.10 -23.70
C SER A 6 14.83 12.18 -23.17
N GLU A 7 14.42 11.00 -22.71
CA GLU A 7 15.24 9.83 -22.33
C GLU A 7 15.60 9.67 -20.84
N SER A 8 14.63 9.13 -20.09
CA SER A 8 14.87 8.00 -19.17
C SER A 8 13.54 7.33 -18.77
N PHE A 9 12.68 7.06 -19.75
CA PHE A 9 11.63 6.03 -19.60
C PHE A 9 12.25 4.66 -19.89
N LEU A 10 13.30 4.32 -19.14
CA LEU A 10 13.72 2.93 -19.05
C LEU A 10 12.77 2.31 -18.03
N PHE A 11 11.64 1.80 -18.54
CA PHE A 11 10.75 0.90 -17.82
C PHE A 11 11.63 -0.10 -17.05
N PRO A 12 11.59 -0.14 -15.71
CA PRO A 12 12.23 -1.25 -15.03
C PRO A 12 11.47 -2.50 -15.45
N LEU A 13 12.24 -3.46 -15.95
CA LEU A 13 11.80 -4.78 -16.35
C LEU A 13 11.16 -5.47 -15.15
N GLY A 14 9.83 -5.53 -15.13
CA GLY A 14 9.05 -6.28 -14.15
C GLY A 14 8.43 -5.40 -13.05
N LEU A 15 7.17 -5.68 -12.73
CA LEU A 15 6.54 -5.15 -11.52
C LEU A 15 7.34 -5.61 -10.29
N GLN A 16 7.96 -4.65 -9.60
CA GLN A 16 8.66 -4.89 -8.35
C GLN A 16 7.67 -5.25 -7.23
N TYR A 17 8.14 -6.05 -6.27
CA TYR A 17 7.33 -6.44 -5.13
C TYR A 17 7.43 -5.37 -4.04
N PHE A 18 6.31 -4.74 -3.70
CA PHE A 18 6.23 -3.72 -2.67
C PHE A 18 5.32 -4.16 -1.52
N CYS A 19 5.60 -3.68 -0.32
CA CYS A 19 4.67 -3.63 0.79
C CYS A 19 4.39 -2.17 1.15
N MET A 20 3.13 -1.79 1.29
CA MET A 20 2.74 -0.40 1.53
C MET A 20 1.71 -0.32 2.65
N VAL A 21 1.98 0.56 3.60
CA VAL A 21 1.09 0.86 4.73
C VAL A 21 0.32 2.14 4.43
N LYS A 22 -0.99 2.09 4.61
CA LYS A 22 -1.91 3.20 4.35
C LYS A 22 -2.86 3.40 5.51
N ARG A 23 -3.18 4.66 5.79
CA ARG A 23 -4.27 5.04 6.68
C ARG A 23 -5.50 5.40 5.87
N ILE A 24 -6.64 4.82 6.23
CA ILE A 24 -7.94 5.13 5.63
C ILE A 24 -8.93 5.30 6.76
N ASN A 25 -9.59 6.45 6.84
CA ASN A 25 -10.55 6.67 7.91
C ASN A 25 -11.75 5.70 7.78
N ILE A 26 -12.02 4.88 8.80
CA ILE A 26 -13.11 3.89 8.82
C ILE A 26 -14.01 4.17 10.02
N ASP A 27 -15.12 4.87 9.77
CA ASP A 27 -16.02 5.34 10.84
C ASP A 27 -17.23 4.41 11.07
N CYS A 28 -17.44 3.42 10.20
CA CYS A 28 -18.60 2.53 10.27
C CYS A 28 -18.35 1.18 9.59
N ASN A 29 -19.18 0.19 9.90
CA ASN A 29 -19.13 -1.15 9.30
C ASN A 29 -19.31 -1.13 7.78
N GLY A 30 -20.08 -0.18 7.24
CA GLY A 30 -20.23 -0.01 5.79
C GLY A 30 -18.91 0.39 5.12
N CYS A 31 -18.16 1.30 5.74
CA CYS A 31 -16.85 1.72 5.25
C CYS A 31 -15.83 0.60 5.35
N TYR A 32 -15.83 -0.15 6.46
CA TYR A 32 -14.97 -1.33 6.63
C TYR A 32 -15.19 -2.34 5.50
N ARG A 33 -16.45 -2.72 5.23
CA ARG A 33 -16.79 -3.64 4.13
C ARG A 33 -16.39 -3.10 2.77
N LYS A 34 -16.53 -1.78 2.55
CA LYS A 34 -16.15 -1.13 1.30
C LYS A 34 -14.64 -1.18 1.06
N VAL A 35 -13.84 -0.89 2.09
CA VAL A 35 -12.37 -0.98 2.04
C VAL A 35 -11.94 -2.43 1.82
N LYS A 36 -12.47 -3.38 2.60
CA LYS A 36 -12.18 -4.80 2.47
C LYS A 36 -12.45 -5.32 1.04
N ARG A 37 -13.62 -5.01 0.47
CA ARG A 37 -13.96 -5.35 -0.92
C ARG A 37 -13.01 -4.69 -1.92
N ALA A 38 -12.73 -3.40 -1.76
CA ALA A 38 -11.85 -2.68 -2.68
C ALA A 38 -10.45 -3.32 -2.77
N ILE A 39 -9.94 -3.83 -1.64
CA ILE A 39 -8.66 -4.53 -1.54
C ILE A 39 -8.73 -5.92 -2.19
N LEU A 40 -9.73 -6.73 -1.83
CA LEU A 40 -9.94 -8.06 -2.40
C LEU A 40 -10.15 -8.03 -3.93
N ASP A 41 -10.77 -6.98 -4.44
CA ASP A 41 -11.01 -6.77 -5.87
C ASP A 41 -9.74 -6.30 -6.64
N MET A 42 -8.55 -6.33 -6.02
CA MET A 42 -7.28 -5.98 -6.68
C MET A 42 -6.41 -7.23 -6.85
N PRO A 43 -6.33 -7.80 -8.07
CA PRO A 43 -5.62 -9.06 -8.32
C PRO A 43 -4.08 -8.92 -8.27
N GLU A 44 -3.58 -7.69 -8.21
CA GLU A 44 -2.16 -7.34 -8.14
C GLU A 44 -1.62 -7.36 -6.70
N LEU A 45 -2.52 -7.57 -5.73
CA LEU A 45 -2.17 -7.72 -4.32
C LEU A 45 -2.11 -9.21 -3.97
N ASP A 46 -0.96 -9.65 -3.48
CA ASP A 46 -0.74 -11.02 -3.04
C ASP A 46 -1.20 -11.20 -1.58
N SER A 47 -1.00 -10.18 -0.75
CA SER A 47 -1.44 -10.19 0.64
C SER A 47 -1.92 -8.83 1.10
N HIS A 48 -2.84 -8.84 2.07
CA HIS A 48 -3.34 -7.64 2.70
C HIS A 48 -3.67 -7.85 4.17
N LEU A 49 -3.48 -6.79 4.94
CA LEU A 49 -3.81 -6.72 6.36
C LEU A 49 -4.69 -5.50 6.59
N LEU A 50 -5.81 -5.70 7.27
CA LEU A 50 -6.72 -4.62 7.63
C LEU A 50 -6.88 -4.55 9.15
N GLU A 51 -6.24 -3.57 9.76
CA GLU A 51 -6.26 -3.41 11.21
C GLU A 51 -7.46 -2.57 11.65
N LYS A 52 -8.42 -3.22 12.32
CA LYS A 52 -9.66 -2.57 12.78
C LYS A 52 -9.41 -1.47 13.82
N GLN A 53 -8.37 -1.61 14.64
CA GLN A 53 -8.11 -0.69 15.76
C GLN A 53 -7.41 0.60 15.30
N GLN A 54 -6.47 0.50 14.37
CA GLN A 54 -5.64 1.65 13.97
C GLN A 54 -6.05 2.28 12.64
N THR A 55 -7.10 1.78 11.97
CA THR A 55 -7.53 2.24 10.63
C THR A 55 -6.44 2.13 9.56
N ASN A 56 -5.50 1.23 9.80
CA ASN A 56 -4.34 0.99 8.95
C ASN A 56 -4.60 -0.20 8.03
N VAL A 57 -4.10 -0.08 6.82
CA VAL A 57 -4.20 -1.06 5.73
C VAL A 57 -2.80 -1.33 5.23
N VAL A 58 -2.35 -2.57 5.31
CA VAL A 58 -1.12 -3.01 4.65
C VAL A 58 -1.50 -3.79 3.41
N VAL A 59 -0.85 -3.49 2.29
CA VAL A 59 -1.01 -4.22 1.03
C VAL A 59 0.36 -4.57 0.49
N CYS A 60 0.54 -5.82 0.08
CA CYS A 60 1.78 -6.30 -0.51
C CYS A 60 1.51 -7.04 -1.81
N GLY A 61 2.43 -6.94 -2.76
CA GLY A 61 2.34 -7.59 -4.06
C GLY A 61 3.19 -6.89 -5.10
N ARG A 62 3.05 -7.31 -6.35
CA ARG A 62 3.76 -6.73 -7.50
C ARG A 62 2.94 -5.63 -8.12
N PHE A 63 3.19 -4.38 -7.73
CA PHE A 63 2.40 -3.24 -8.18
C PHE A 63 3.21 -1.94 -8.15
N ILE A 64 2.69 -0.88 -8.79
CA ILE A 64 3.22 0.49 -8.64
C ILE A 64 2.49 1.17 -7.47
N PRO A 65 3.17 1.61 -6.39
CA PRO A 65 2.52 2.13 -5.19
C PRO A 65 1.55 3.29 -5.45
N GLN A 66 1.90 4.18 -6.39
CA GLN A 66 1.08 5.31 -6.80
C GLN A 66 -0.26 4.85 -7.42
N ASP A 67 -0.23 3.86 -8.29
CA ASP A 67 -1.43 3.32 -8.95
C ASP A 67 -2.37 2.66 -7.95
N VAL A 68 -1.83 1.85 -7.05
CA VAL A 68 -2.62 1.22 -5.98
C VAL A 68 -3.18 2.27 -5.02
N ALA A 69 -2.45 3.34 -4.71
CA ALA A 69 -2.97 4.46 -3.90
C ALA A 69 -4.15 5.17 -4.56
N ILE A 70 -4.01 5.50 -5.85
CA ILE A 70 -5.07 6.12 -6.64
C ILE A 70 -6.28 5.18 -6.75
N LYS A 71 -6.05 3.89 -7.01
CA LYS A 71 -7.10 2.87 -7.16
C LYS A 71 -7.90 2.67 -5.88
N ILE A 72 -7.23 2.55 -4.73
CA ILE A 72 -7.90 2.47 -3.42
C ILE A 72 -8.71 3.75 -3.14
N LYS A 73 -8.13 4.93 -3.39
CA LYS A 73 -8.83 6.22 -3.21
C LYS A 73 -10.11 6.28 -4.06
N LYS A 74 -10.03 5.87 -5.33
CA LYS A 74 -11.17 5.82 -6.26
C LYS A 74 -12.24 4.82 -5.81
N LYS A 75 -11.86 3.58 -5.45
CA LYS A 75 -12.82 2.53 -5.04
C LYS A 75 -13.51 2.84 -3.71
N THR A 76 -12.77 3.38 -2.74
CA THR A 76 -13.30 3.65 -1.39
C THR A 76 -14.03 4.99 -1.32
N ASN A 77 -13.65 5.94 -2.18
CA ASN A 77 -14.06 7.35 -2.12
C ASN A 77 -13.73 7.98 -0.75
N ARG A 78 -12.56 7.64 -0.22
CA ARG A 78 -12.05 8.14 1.06
C ARG A 78 -10.63 8.66 0.92
N ARG A 79 -10.22 9.50 1.88
CA ARG A 79 -8.83 9.92 2.01
C ARG A 79 -7.96 8.70 2.29
N VAL A 80 -6.89 8.58 1.52
CA VAL A 80 -5.85 7.57 1.71
C VAL A 80 -4.57 8.35 1.99
N GLU A 81 -3.98 8.10 3.15
CA GLU A 81 -2.66 8.61 3.51
C GLU A 81 -1.68 7.44 3.40
N ILE A 82 -0.61 7.63 2.64
CA ILE A 82 0.48 6.66 2.59
C ILE A 82 1.34 6.93 3.82
N LEU A 83 1.51 5.91 4.66
CA LEU A 83 2.34 5.98 5.84
C LEU A 83 3.75 5.47 5.54
N ASP A 84 3.84 4.37 4.77
CA ASP A 84 5.11 3.72 4.47
C ASP A 84 5.05 2.94 3.15
N ILE A 85 6.18 2.83 2.46
CA ILE A 85 6.38 2.03 1.25
C ILE A 85 7.73 1.33 1.37
N GLN A 86 7.72 0.01 1.25
CA GLN A 86 8.90 -0.84 1.28
C GLN A 86 9.03 -1.59 -0.04
N ASP A 87 10.15 -1.38 -0.71
CA ASP A 87 10.57 -2.16 -1.89
C ASP A 87 11.27 -3.44 -1.41
N LEU A 88 10.85 -4.58 -1.96
CA LEU A 88 11.39 -5.90 -1.64
C LEU A 88 12.01 -6.58 -2.88
N SER A 89 12.35 -5.82 -3.92
CA SER A 89 12.83 -6.32 -5.22
C SER A 89 14.34 -6.60 -5.36
N ASP A 90 14.98 -7.07 -4.28
CA ASP A 90 16.41 -7.44 -4.15
C ASP A 90 17.37 -6.32 -3.68
N SER A 91 18.26 -6.73 -2.77
CA SER A 91 19.18 -5.96 -1.95
C SER A 91 20.10 -5.00 -2.71
N ASN A 92 19.98 -3.70 -2.44
CA ASN A 92 21.12 -2.77 -2.31
C ASN A 92 20.68 -1.51 -1.54
N GLU A 93 21.61 -1.02 -0.73
CA GLU A 93 21.43 -0.06 0.35
C GLU A 93 21.18 1.39 -0.12
N GLU A 94 20.72 2.20 0.85
CA GLU A 94 20.66 3.67 0.91
C GLU A 94 19.50 4.36 0.18
N GLU A 95 18.83 5.38 0.72
CA GLU A 95 18.60 5.92 2.06
C GLU A 95 17.59 7.06 1.81
N ASP A 96 16.41 7.02 2.41
CA ASP A 96 15.80 8.27 2.87
C ASP A 96 15.09 7.97 4.19
N GLN A 97 15.85 8.21 5.26
CA GLN A 97 15.45 7.93 6.63
C GLN A 97 14.40 8.95 7.09
N LYS A 98 13.39 8.47 7.83
CA LYS A 98 13.09 8.80 9.25
C LYS A 98 11.58 8.74 9.58
N PRO A 99 11.16 8.25 10.76
CA PRO A 99 11.68 7.16 11.59
C PRO A 99 10.60 6.10 11.97
N MET A 100 11.10 4.93 12.39
CA MET A 100 10.58 3.98 13.39
C MET A 100 9.27 4.34 14.12
N THR A 101 8.39 3.35 14.29
CA THR A 101 8.01 2.87 15.63
C THR A 101 7.52 1.41 15.56
N ASN A 102 8.34 0.55 16.17
CA ASN A 102 8.02 -0.71 16.86
C ASN A 102 6.63 -1.36 16.70
N ASN A 103 6.64 -2.69 16.55
CA ASN A 103 5.64 -3.65 17.06
C ASN A 103 4.43 -4.12 16.21
N TRP A 104 4.52 -4.19 14.87
CA TRP A 104 3.45 -4.86 14.10
C TRP A 104 3.26 -6.36 14.40
N THR A 105 4.11 -6.96 15.25
CA THR A 105 3.98 -8.35 15.71
C THR A 105 3.28 -8.52 17.07
N THR A 106 2.84 -7.47 17.76
CA THR A 106 2.24 -7.65 19.10
C THR A 106 0.74 -7.37 19.11
N GLN A 107 -0.01 -8.47 19.03
CA GLN A 107 -1.38 -8.66 19.55
C GLN A 107 -2.45 -7.70 19.00
N ASN A 108 -3.27 -8.19 18.06
CA ASN A 108 -4.75 -8.21 18.16
C ASN A 108 -5.40 -8.62 16.83
N GLN A 109 -6.23 -9.67 16.88
CA GLN A 109 -7.21 -10.13 15.87
C GLN A 109 -6.98 -9.62 14.44
N ILE A 110 -5.89 -10.10 13.86
CA ILE A 110 -5.47 -9.78 12.50
C ILE A 110 -6.27 -10.67 11.57
N GLU A 111 -7.20 -10.10 10.80
CA GLU A 111 -7.74 -10.79 9.63
C GLU A 111 -6.70 -10.68 8.51
N THR A 112 -5.69 -11.55 8.57
CA THR A 112 -4.81 -11.79 7.42
C THR A 112 -5.63 -12.59 6.41
N CYS A 113 -6.05 -11.93 5.34
CA CYS A 113 -6.58 -12.65 4.20
C CYS A 113 -5.41 -12.83 3.23
N LEU A 114 -4.80 -14.01 3.26
CA LEU A 114 -4.10 -14.52 2.09
C LEU A 114 -5.16 -14.74 1.01
N VAL A 115 -4.95 -14.12 -0.15
CA VAL A 115 -5.84 -14.26 -1.30
C VAL A 115 -5.76 -15.69 -1.84
#